data_AF-A0A537VVS9-F1
#
_entry.id   AF-A0A537VVS9-F1
#
_cell.length_a   1.000
_cell.length_b   1.000
_cell.length_c   1.000
_cell.angle_alpha   90.00
_cell.angle_beta   90.00
_cell.angle_gamma   90.00
#
_symmetry.space_group_name_H-M   'P 1'
#
loop_
_entity.id
_entity.type
_entity.pdbx_description
1 polymer ?
#
loop_
_entity_poly.entity_id
_entity_poly.type
_entity_poly.pdbx_seq_one_letter_code
_entity_poly.pdbx_strand_id
1 'polypeptide(L)' 'NADSLDLVEAVLALEEEWSIEIPEEEMESVKTVGQAIDLVATKLGVS' A
#
# COMPACT_ATOMS: atom_id res chain seq x y z
N ASN A 1 1.62 14.75 -10.74
CA ASN A 1 1.61 14.73 -9.27
C ASN A 1 0.95 13.43 -8.89
N ALA A 2 1.69 12.51 -8.28
CA ALA A 2 1.06 11.38 -7.61
C ALA A 2 0.57 11.95 -6.28
N ASP A 3 -0.66 12.45 -6.28
CA ASP A 3 -1.29 12.94 -5.06
C ASP A 3 -1.69 11.73 -4.21
N SER A 4 -1.88 11.92 -2.91
CA SER A 4 -2.12 10.84 -1.95
C SER A 4 -3.31 9.93 -2.32
N LEU A 5 -4.26 10.42 -3.12
CA LEU A 5 -5.40 9.64 -3.62
C LEU A 5 -4.97 8.51 -4.57
N ASP A 6 -4.04 8.78 -5.49
CA ASP A 6 -3.57 7.81 -6.49
C ASP A 6 -2.86 6.61 -5.82
N LEU A 7 -2.20 6.88 -4.70
CA LEU A 7 -1.48 5.90 -3.89
C LEU A 7 -2.43 5.03 -3.06
N VAL A 8 -3.49 5.63 -2.50
CA VAL A 8 -4.52 4.91 -1.73
C VAL A 8 -5.29 3.94 -2.64
N GLU A 9 -5.67 4.36 -3.84
CA GLU A 9 -6.33 3.47 -4.81
C GLU A 9 -5.45 2.27 -5.21
N ALA A 10 -4.14 2.51 -5.40
CA ALA A 10 -3.21 1.43 -5.68
C ALA A 10 -3.12 0.44 -4.53
N VAL A 11 -3.03 0.90 -3.28
CA VAL A 11 -2.95 0.01 -2.11
C VAL A 11 -4.24 -0.79 -1.93
N LEU A 12 -5.42 -0.16 -2.05
CA LEU A 12 -6.72 -0.85 -1.97
C LEU A 12 -6.88 -1.96 -3.02
N ALA A 13 -6.42 -1.72 -4.25
CA ALA A 13 -6.44 -2.75 -5.29
C ALA A 13 -5.54 -3.94 -4.96
N LEU A 14 -4.38 -3.69 -4.33
CA LEU A 14 -3.45 -4.73 -3.89
C LEU A 14 -4.00 -5.47 -2.65
N GLU A 15 -4.69 -4.77 -1.75
CA GLU A 15 -5.41 -5.37 -0.61
C GLU A 15 -6.46 -6.38 -1.08
N GLU A 16 -7.27 -6.01 -2.07
CA GLU A 16 -8.31 -6.88 -2.62
C GLU A 16 -7.70 -8.09 -3.36
N GLU A 17 -6.71 -7.86 -4.24
CA GLU A 17 -6.07 -8.90 -5.05
C GLU A 17 -5.41 -9.99 -4.18
N TRP A 18 -4.77 -9.60 -3.07
CA TRP A 18 -4.10 -10.54 -2.18
C TRP A 18 -4.87 -10.88 -0.90
N SER A 19 -6.10 -10.35 -0.75
CA SER A 19 -6.90 -10.49 0.47
C SER A 19 -6.11 -10.14 1.75
N ILE A 20 -5.36 -9.04 1.69
CA ILE A 20 -4.64 -8.46 2.83
C ILE A 20 -5.36 -7.21 3.31
N GLU A 21 -5.07 -6.79 4.55
CA GLU A 21 -5.66 -5.61 5.16
C GLU A 21 -4.52 -4.72 5.68
N ILE A 22 -4.42 -3.50 5.17
CA ILE A 22 -3.41 -2.51 5.52
C ILE A 22 -4.10 -1.37 6.28
N PRO A 23 -3.72 -1.13 7.55
CA PRO A 23 -4.26 -0.01 8.31
C PRO A 23 -4.02 1.35 7.64
N GLU A 24 -5.00 2.24 7.72
CA GLU A 24 -4.89 3.62 7.21
C GLU A 24 -3.68 4.37 7.80
N GLU A 25 -3.37 4.15 9.07
CA GLU A 25 -2.19 4.70 9.75
C GLU A 25 -0.86 4.29 9.10
N GLU A 26 -0.77 3.09 8.55
CA GLU A 26 0.40 2.64 7.80
C GLU A 26 0.44 3.32 6.42
N MET A 27 -0.72 3.51 5.78
CA MET A 27 -0.86 4.22 4.50
C MET A 27 -0.54 5.73 4.60
N GLU A 28 -0.88 6.40 5.71
CA GLU A 28 -0.55 7.83 5.91
C GLU A 28 0.96 8.11 5.86
N SER A 29 1.77 7.10 6.21
CA SER A 29 3.23 7.19 6.17
C SER A 29 3.83 6.97 4.77
N VAL A 30 3.03 6.44 3.83
CA VAL A 30 3.42 6.14 2.46
C VAL A 30 3.35 7.40 1.61
N LYS A 31 4.50 7.86 1.11
CA LYS A 31 4.60 9.06 0.25
C LYS A 31 5.03 8.76 -1.17
N THR A 32 5.39 7.51 -1.43
CA THR A 32 5.92 7.06 -2.72
C THR A 32 5.38 5.69 -3.06
N VAL A 33 5.29 5.39 -4.36
CA VAL A 33 4.87 4.06 -4.85
C VAL A 33 5.80 2.96 -4.35
N GLY A 34 7.10 3.23 -4.18
CA GLY A 34 8.04 2.26 -3.61
C GLY A 34 7.68 1.86 -2.18
N GLN A 35 7.33 2.83 -1.33
CA GLN A 35 6.90 2.56 0.04
C GLN A 35 5.59 1.77 0.09
N ALA A 36 4.65 2.00 -0.84
CA ALA A 36 3.42 1.22 -0.94
C ALA A 36 3.71 -0.26 -1.27
N ILE A 37 4.62 -0.49 -2.22
CA ILE A 37 5.03 -1.84 -2.61
C ILE A 37 5.75 -2.54 -1.45
N ASP A 38 6.66 -1.85 -0.75
CA ASP A 38 7.36 -2.41 0.41
C ASP A 38 6.39 -2.78 1.53
N LEU A 39 5.36 -1.96 1.75
CA LEU A 39 4.31 -2.22 2.74
C LEU A 39 3.54 -3.51 2.42
N VAL A 40 3.10 -3.64 1.17
CA VAL A 40 2.40 -4.83 0.68
C VAL A 40 3.30 -6.07 0.73
N ALA A 41 4.56 -5.96 0.29
CA ALA A 41 5.53 -7.06 0.32
C ALA A 41 5.80 -7.56 1.75
N THR A 42 5.85 -6.65 2.72
CA THR A 42 5.99 -6.97 4.15
C THR A 42 4.79 -7.76 4.66
N LYS A 43 3.56 -7.37 4.30
CA LYS A 43 2.33 -8.09 4.69
C LYS A 43 2.24 -9.47 4.04
N LEU A 44 2.74 -9.62 2.81
CA LEU A 44 2.82 -10.89 2.10
C LEU A 44 3.95 -11.80 2.58
N GLY A 45 4.83 -11.33 3.47
CA GLY A 45 5.97 -12.11 3.97
C GLY A 45 7.04 -12.39 2.91
N VAL A 46 7.08 -11.58 1.85
CA VAL A 46 8.09 -11.67 0.78
C VAL A 46 9.21 -10.69 1.16
N SER A 47 10.18 -11.18 1.94
CA SER A 47 11.40 -10.44 2.32
C SER A 47 12.63 -11.01 1.64
#